data_AF-A0A1M5I5A0-F1
#
_entry.id   AF-A0A1M5I5A0-F1
#
_cell.length_a   1.000
_cell.length_b   1.000
_cell.length_c   1.000
_cell.angle_alpha   90.00
_cell.angle_beta   90.00
_cell.angle_gamma   90.00
#
_symmetry.space_group_name_H-M   'P 1'
#
loop_
_entity.id
_entity.type
_entity.pdbx_description
1 polymer ?
#
loop_
_entity_poly.entity_id
_entity_poly.type
_entity_poly.pdbx_seq_one_letter_code
_entity_poly.pdbx_strand_id
1 'polypeptide(L)'
;MNDFGTALTKFRKKIIADISTKDWNKDKVLVLIVLFLDETGIKIGNKQYANQNGTFGLTTLRRKHMTFKNNQVTFEYKGKSNQMRHVEIDDVQLAKLI
;
A
#
# COMPACT_ATOMS: atom_id res chain seq x y z
N MET A 1 -16.08 -16.83 2.85
CA MET A 1 -14.61 -16.99 2.70
C MET A 1 -14.24 -17.78 1.45
N ASN A 2 -15.02 -18.80 1.05
CA ASN A 2 -14.79 -19.56 -0.19
C ASN A 2 -14.74 -18.67 -1.45
N ASP A 3 -15.73 -17.79 -1.62
CA ASP A 3 -15.80 -16.88 -2.79
C ASP A 3 -14.60 -15.93 -2.90
N PHE A 4 -14.08 -15.47 -1.76
CA PHE A 4 -12.87 -14.64 -1.71
C PHE A 4 -11.66 -15.43 -2.21
N GLY A 5 -11.46 -16.64 -1.69
CA GLY A 5 -10.38 -17.53 -2.12
C GLY A 5 -10.42 -17.84 -3.62
N THR A 6 -11.61 -18.12 -4.16
CA THR A 6 -11.80 -18.35 -5.60
C THR A 6 -11.47 -17.12 -6.44
N ALA A 7 -11.83 -15.92 -5.97
CA ALA A 7 -11.55 -14.66 -6.67
C ALA A 7 -10.05 -14.33 -6.76
N LEU A 8 -9.23 -14.78 -5.79
CA LEU A 8 -7.80 -14.48 -5.75
C LEU A 8 -7.04 -14.94 -7.01
N THR A 9 -7.46 -16.04 -7.63
CA THR A 9 -6.80 -16.53 -8.86
C THR A 9 -6.94 -15.54 -10.01
N LYS A 10 -8.16 -15.03 -10.25
CA LYS A 10 -8.40 -14.01 -11.29
C LYS A 10 -7.71 -12.69 -10.93
N PHE A 11 -7.76 -12.34 -9.64
CA PHE A 11 -7.17 -11.11 -9.13
C PHE A 11 -5.65 -11.07 -9.28
N ARG A 12 -4.93 -12.13 -8.90
CA ARG A 12 -3.47 -12.25 -9.05
C ARG A 12 -3.03 -12.14 -10.51
N LYS A 13 -3.80 -12.69 -11.46
CA LYS A 13 -3.55 -12.52 -12.90
C LYS A 13 -3.63 -11.06 -13.35
N LYS A 14 -4.62 -10.29 -12.85
CA LYS A 14 -4.75 -8.86 -13.16
C LYS A 14 -3.61 -8.04 -12.57
N ILE A 15 -3.20 -8.32 -11.33
CA ILE A 15 -2.03 -7.67 -10.71
C ILE A 15 -0.80 -7.82 -11.60
N ILE A 16 -0.45 -9.05 -11.99
CA ILE A 16 0.76 -9.32 -12.79
C ILE A 16 0.68 -8.58 -14.15
N ALA A 17 -0.48 -8.61 -14.80
CA ALA A 17 -0.68 -7.95 -16.08
C ALA A 17 -0.51 -6.42 -15.98
N ASP A 18 -1.07 -5.79 -14.95
CA ASP A 18 -1.05 -4.33 -14.82
C ASP A 18 0.29 -3.81 -14.30
N ILE A 19 0.89 -4.49 -13.32
CA ILE A 19 2.15 -4.03 -12.70
C ILE A 19 3.32 -4.09 -13.68
N SER A 20 3.25 -5.01 -14.66
CA SER A 20 4.26 -5.18 -15.71
C SER A 20 4.15 -4.15 -16.85
N THR A 21 3.09 -3.34 -16.88
CA THR A 21 2.99 -2.23 -17.86
C THR A 21 4.08 -1.20 -17.59
N LYS A 22 4.65 -0.60 -18.64
CA LYS A 22 5.72 0.42 -18.50
C LYS A 22 5.17 1.73 -17.95
N ASP A 23 4.05 2.18 -18.51
CA ASP A 23 3.48 3.49 -18.20
C ASP A 23 2.72 3.50 -16.87
N TRP A 24 2.74 4.65 -16.20
CA TRP A 24 1.93 4.90 -15.01
C TRP A 24 0.52 5.29 -15.41
N ASN A 25 -0.35 4.29 -15.49
CA ASN A 25 -1.78 4.48 -15.66
C ASN A 25 -2.55 4.22 -14.35
N LYS A 26 -3.84 4.56 -14.33
CA LYS A 26 -4.71 4.39 -13.17
C LYS A 26 -4.74 2.93 -12.67
N ASP A 27 -4.80 1.97 -13.58
CA ASP A 27 -4.88 0.54 -13.24
C ASP A 27 -3.60 0.07 -12.53
N LYS A 28 -2.42 0.46 -13.04
CA LYS A 28 -1.12 0.18 -12.42
C LYS A 28 -1.04 0.74 -10.99
N VAL A 29 -1.49 1.98 -10.79
CA VAL A 29 -1.55 2.58 -9.45
C VAL A 29 -2.51 1.83 -8.53
N LEU A 30 -3.68 1.42 -9.04
CA LEU A 30 -4.66 0.67 -8.25
C LEU A 30 -4.11 -0.70 -7.83
N VAL A 31 -3.50 -1.47 -8.73
CA VAL A 31 -2.92 -2.77 -8.35
C VAL A 31 -1.75 -2.61 -7.39
N LEU A 32 -0.95 -1.54 -7.52
CA LEU A 32 0.12 -1.24 -6.58
C LEU A 32 -0.41 -0.95 -5.17
N ILE A 33 -1.52 -0.20 -5.06
CA ILE A 33 -2.19 0.04 -3.77
C ILE A 33 -2.66 -1.28 -3.17
N VAL A 34 -3.23 -2.19 -3.97
CA VAL A 34 -3.70 -3.47 -3.43
C VAL A 34 -2.54 -4.40 -3.06
N LEU A 35 -1.45 -4.42 -3.83
CA LEU A 35 -0.22 -5.14 -3.46
C LEU A 35 0.34 -4.64 -2.12
N PHE A 36 0.40 -3.32 -1.95
CA PHE A 36 0.83 -2.72 -0.68
C PHE A 36 -0.12 -3.12 0.45
N LEU A 37 -1.44 -3.08 0.23
CA LEU A 37 -2.43 -3.52 1.21
C LEU A 37 -2.23 -5.00 1.62
N ASP A 38 -1.97 -5.88 0.66
CA ASP A 38 -1.73 -7.32 0.86
C ASP A 38 -0.45 -7.56 1.67
N GLU A 39 0.64 -6.89 1.29
CA GLU A 39 1.96 -7.03 1.94
C GLU A 39 1.97 -6.50 3.37
N THR A 40 1.31 -5.37 3.62
CA THR A 40 1.50 -4.61 4.87
C THR A 40 0.33 -4.63 5.84
N GLY A 41 -0.87 -5.00 5.38
CA GLY A 41 -2.10 -4.94 6.16
C GLY A 41 -2.48 -3.53 6.66
N ILE A 42 -1.88 -2.48 6.10
CA ILE A 42 -2.21 -1.08 6.45
C ILE A 42 -3.68 -0.80 6.10
N LYS A 43 -4.42 -0.17 6.99
CA LYS A 43 -5.80 0.26 6.67
C LYS A 43 -5.80 1.25 5.51
N ILE A 44 -6.79 1.14 4.61
CA ILE A 44 -6.85 1.94 3.37
C ILE A 44 -6.73 3.46 3.59
N GLY A 45 -7.26 3.98 4.71
CA GLY A 45 -7.24 5.40 5.04
C GLY A 45 -8.40 6.19 4.40
N ASN A 46 -8.76 7.32 5.02
CA ASN A 46 -9.79 8.22 4.53
C ASN A 46 -9.30 9.67 4.72
N LYS A 47 -9.37 10.48 3.66
CA LYS A 47 -8.87 11.85 3.64
C LYS A 47 -9.54 12.76 4.68
N GLN A 48 -10.84 12.62 4.90
CA GLN A 48 -11.57 13.39 5.91
C GLN A 48 -11.03 13.11 7.32
N TYR A 49 -10.88 11.82 7.67
CA TYR A 49 -10.34 11.40 8.96
C TYR A 49 -8.89 11.83 9.15
N ALA A 50 -8.07 11.80 8.09
CA ALA A 50 -6.68 12.21 8.18
C ALA A 50 -6.53 13.70 8.51
N ASN A 51 -7.34 14.55 7.89
CA ASN A 51 -7.32 15.99 8.14
C ASN A 51 -7.86 16.35 9.53
N GLN A 52 -8.87 15.64 10.02
CA GLN A 52 -9.50 15.93 11.31
C GLN A 52 -8.69 15.42 12.50
N ASN A 53 -8.14 14.20 12.41
CA ASN A 53 -7.56 13.50 13.57
C ASN A 53 -6.03 13.40 13.51
N GLY A 54 -5.40 13.78 12.39
CA GLY A 54 -3.96 13.59 12.20
C GLY A 54 -3.55 12.11 12.21
N THR A 55 -4.45 11.22 11.78
CA THR A 55 -4.20 9.78 11.67
C THR A 55 -4.23 9.33 10.22
N PHE A 56 -3.34 8.42 9.83
CA PHE A 56 -3.10 8.07 8.44
C PHE A 56 -3.37 6.58 8.19
N GLY A 57 -3.68 6.28 6.93
CA GLY A 57 -3.70 4.96 6.31
C GLY A 57 -3.16 5.05 4.89
N LEU A 58 -3.11 3.93 4.17
CA LEU A 58 -2.38 3.75 2.92
C LEU A 58 -2.56 4.90 1.91
N THR A 59 -3.80 5.23 1.56
CA THR A 59 -4.15 6.28 0.57
C THR A 59 -3.94 7.72 1.07
N THR A 60 -3.57 7.88 2.35
CA THR A 60 -3.33 9.18 3.00
C THR A 60 -1.89 9.33 3.50
N LEU A 61 -1.03 8.33 3.28
CA LEU A 61 0.40 8.44 3.53
C LEU A 61 1.02 9.54 2.65
N ARG A 62 2.16 10.05 3.12
CA ARG A 62 2.91 11.15 2.52
C ARG A 62 4.39 10.82 2.61
N ARG A 63 5.22 11.44 1.76
CA ARG A 63 6.67 11.24 1.76
C ARG A 63 7.32 11.45 3.13
N LYS A 64 6.81 12.39 3.95
CA LYS A 64 7.29 12.62 5.32
C LYS A 64 7.10 11.43 6.28
N HIS A 65 6.24 10.48 5.95
CA HIS A 65 6.03 9.25 6.72
C HIS A 65 6.93 8.11 6.22
N MET A 66 7.76 8.34 5.20
CA MET A 66 8.51 7.31 4.51
C MET A 66 10.00 7.59 4.58
N THR A 67 10.77 6.54 4.87
CA THR A 67 12.22 6.52 4.74
C THR A 67 12.59 5.44 3.74
N PHE A 68 13.51 5.74 2.83
CA PHE A 68 14.07 4.77 1.90
C PHE A 68 15.56 4.65 2.15
N LYS A 69 16.03 3.47 2.54
CA LYS A 69 17.45 3.19 2.81
C LYS A 69 17.75 1.73 2.50
N ASN A 70 18.93 1.44 1.96
CA ASN A 70 19.37 0.07 1.68
C ASN A 70 18.36 -0.76 0.87
N ASN A 71 17.64 -0.12 -0.05
CA ASN A 71 16.62 -0.76 -0.88
C ASN A 71 15.43 -1.34 -0.07
N GLN A 72 15.22 -0.83 1.15
CA GLN A 72 14.07 -1.08 2.01
C GLN A 72 13.26 0.23 2.14
N VAL A 73 11.93 0.12 2.14
CA VAL A 73 11.04 1.24 2.44
C VAL A 73 10.46 1.03 3.83
N THR A 74 10.57 2.04 4.69
CA THR A 74 9.98 2.05 6.03
C THR A 74 8.95 3.17 6.13
N PHE A 75 7.78 2.87 6.68
CA PHE A 75 6.74 3.83 6.99
C PHE A 75 6.55 4.01 8.49
N GLU A 76 6.60 5.25 8.94
CA GLU A 76 6.32 5.66 10.31
C GLU A 76 5.23 6.72 10.34
N TYR A 77 4.11 6.40 10.99
CA TYR A 77 2.96 7.28 11.03
C TYR A 77 2.03 6.97 12.19
N LYS A 78 1.22 7.97 12.57
CA LYS A 78 0.13 7.81 13.52
C LYS A 78 -1.09 7.20 12.82
N GLY A 79 -1.50 6.00 13.20
CA GLY A 79 -2.65 5.29 12.63
C GLY A 79 -3.94 5.44 13.44
N LYS A 80 -4.93 4.60 13.13
CA LYS A 80 -6.22 4.53 13.86
C LYS A 80 -5.98 4.45 15.38
N SER A 81 -6.82 5.16 16.14
CA SER A 81 -6.73 5.24 17.60
C SER A 81 -5.40 5.81 18.10
N ASN A 82 -4.80 6.72 17.33
CA ASN A 82 -3.55 7.41 17.67
C ASN A 82 -2.32 6.49 17.86
N GLN A 83 -2.40 5.23 17.45
CA GLN A 83 -1.30 4.28 17.61
C GLN A 83 -0.21 4.55 16.57
N MET A 84 1.05 4.59 17.02
CA MET A 84 2.18 4.63 16.11
C MET A 84 2.29 3.31 15.36
N ARG A 85 2.46 3.42 14.05
CA ARG A 85 2.67 2.30 13.14
C ARG A 85 4.06 2.44 12.54
N HIS A 86 4.77 1.33 12.58
CA HIS A 86 6.03 1.11 11.90
C HIS A 86 5.80 -0.07 10.96
N VAL A 87 6.09 0.12 9.67
CA VAL A 87 5.88 -0.88 8.63
C VAL A 87 7.09 -0.89 7.72
N GLU A 88 7.71 -2.05 7.56
CA GLU A 88 8.82 -2.27 6.64
C GLU A 88 8.33 -3.05 5.42
N ILE A 89 8.87 -2.72 4.25
CA ILE A 89 8.62 -3.42 2.99
C ILE A 89 9.96 -3.98 2.53
N ASP A 90 10.08 -5.30 2.58
CA ASP A 90 11.29 -6.04 2.22
C ASP A 90 11.27 -6.53 0.77
N ASP A 91 10.09 -6.56 0.13
CA ASP A 91 9.99 -6.86 -1.30
C ASP A 91 10.67 -5.75 -2.11
N VAL A 92 11.84 -6.10 -2.65
CA VAL A 92 12.69 -5.24 -3.47
C VAL A 92 11.99 -4.70 -4.72
N GLN A 93 11.09 -5.46 -5.33
CA GLN A 93 10.35 -5.03 -6.51
C GLN A 93 9.26 -4.04 -6.13
N LEU A 94 8.52 -4.31 -5.04
CA LEU A 94 7.52 -3.41 -4.52
C LEU A 94 8.16 -2.10 -4.04
N ALA A 95 9.28 -2.17 -3.32
CA ALA A 95 10.04 -1.02 -2.84
C ALA A 95 10.52 -0.10 -3.98
N LYS A 96 10.87 -0.65 -5.15
CA LYS A 96 11.26 0.14 -6.33
C LYS A 96 10.10 0.87 -7.01
N LEU A 97 8.87 0.42 -6.77
CA LEU A 97 7.66 1.02 -7.34
C LEU A 97 7.04 2.10 -6.46
N ILE A 98 7.49 2.21 -5.20
CA ILE A 98 7.03 3.18 -4.19
C ILE A 98 7.94 4.41 -4.19
#